data_AF-A0AAW2R7R3-F1
#
_entry.id   AF-A0AAW2R7R3-F1
#
_cell.length_a   1.000
_cell.length_b   1.000
_cell.length_c   1.000
_cell.angle_alpha   90.00
_cell.angle_beta   90.00
_cell.angle_gamma   90.00
#
_symmetry.space_group_name_H-M   'P 1'
#
loop_
_entity.id
_entity.type
_entity.pdbx_description
1 polymer ?
#
loop_
_entity_poly.entity_id
_entity_poly.type
_entity_poly.pdbx_seq_one_letter_code
_entity_poly.pdbx_strand_id
1 'polypeptide(L)'
;MCIAVFIWKSHPIYPFLLLLNRDEFHNRPTTALSWWEDGEIVGGRDGRAGGTWLACTKDGKSQKSPKEFAEELVAEADQYNGFNLIVADLCSMTMLYITNRPKDDGPSITEVAPGIHVLSNAKLDTPWPKAQRLRQSFEDVVQKCCDAEISMEEITEKLMTDTTKDDDEQELPHIYPPAFEYLLSAIFVEADTPSGRYGTRSISAVALKTSGAVSLYERSLEDNVWKEKTINYYIERERRGRSLVD
;
A
#
# COMPACT_ATOMS: atom_id res chain seq x y z
N MET A 1 0.96 10.73 -7.19
CA MET A 1 1.71 10.39 -5.96
C MET A 1 0.94 9.31 -5.23
N CYS A 2 1.48 8.09 -5.18
CA CYS A 2 0.81 6.95 -4.56
C CYS A 2 0.34 7.27 -3.13
N ILE A 3 -0.75 6.63 -2.72
CA ILE A 3 -1.27 6.71 -1.35
C ILE A 3 -1.81 5.36 -0.93
N ALA A 4 -1.49 4.94 0.28
CA ALA A 4 -1.99 3.73 0.91
C ALA A 4 -2.59 4.04 2.27
N VAL A 5 -3.64 3.32 2.64
CA VAL A 5 -4.17 3.23 4.01
C VAL A 5 -4.21 1.78 4.41
N PHE A 6 -3.83 1.47 5.64
CA PHE A 6 -3.92 0.11 6.15
C PHE A 6 -4.21 0.08 7.65
N ILE A 7 -4.85 -1.01 8.07
CA ILE A 7 -4.97 -1.38 9.49
C ILE A 7 -4.08 -2.58 9.78
N TRP A 8 -3.35 -2.48 10.88
CA TRP A 8 -2.38 -3.46 11.31
C TRP A 8 -2.68 -3.91 12.74
N LYS A 9 -2.90 -5.22 12.94
CA LYS A 9 -3.09 -5.88 14.25
C LYS A 9 -4.19 -5.25 15.12
N SER A 10 -5.14 -4.54 14.52
CA SER A 10 -6.13 -3.73 15.24
C SER A 10 -7.58 -3.97 14.80
N HIS A 11 -7.84 -5.06 14.06
CA HIS A 11 -9.19 -5.46 13.64
C HIS A 11 -9.46 -6.93 14.07
N PRO A 12 -10.66 -7.28 14.56
CA PRO A 12 -10.98 -8.64 14.99
C PRO A 12 -10.92 -9.69 13.87
N ILE A 13 -11.43 -9.35 12.67
CA ILE A 13 -11.41 -10.22 11.48
C ILE A 13 -10.13 -10.06 10.64
N TYR A 14 -9.68 -8.83 10.41
CA TYR A 14 -8.60 -8.51 9.46
C TYR A 14 -7.32 -8.05 10.18
N PRO A 15 -6.45 -8.96 10.67
CA PRO A 15 -5.17 -8.57 11.26
C PRO A 15 -4.31 -7.71 10.32
N PHE A 16 -4.55 -7.77 9.01
CA PHE A 16 -4.04 -6.82 8.05
C PHE A 16 -5.07 -6.57 6.95
N LEU A 17 -5.38 -5.30 6.70
CA LEU A 17 -6.14 -4.84 5.54
C LEU A 17 -5.47 -3.58 4.99
N LEU A 18 -5.15 -3.57 3.71
CA LEU A 18 -4.49 -2.47 3.01
C LEU A 18 -5.26 -2.10 1.75
N LEU A 19 -5.36 -0.80 1.47
CA LEU A 19 -5.80 -0.22 0.21
C LEU A 19 -4.69 0.68 -0.33
N LEU A 20 -4.42 0.65 -1.63
CA LEU A 20 -3.33 1.39 -2.26
C LEU A 20 -3.71 1.89 -3.65
N ASN A 21 -3.55 3.20 -3.88
CA ASN A 21 -3.52 3.77 -5.22
C ASN A 21 -2.07 3.87 -5.71
N ARG A 22 -1.81 3.28 -6.87
CA ARG A 22 -0.60 3.55 -7.64
C ARG A 22 -0.90 4.64 -8.66
N ASP A 23 -0.22 5.75 -8.51
CA ASP A 23 -0.25 6.85 -9.48
C ASP A 23 0.98 6.85 -10.37
N GLU A 24 0.76 6.93 -11.68
CA GLU A 24 1.82 6.89 -12.67
C GLU A 24 1.35 7.41 -14.04
N PHE A 25 2.29 7.71 -14.93
CA PHE A 25 1.99 7.99 -16.32
C PHE A 25 1.23 6.84 -17.00
N HIS A 26 0.21 7.18 -17.78
CA HIS A 26 -0.64 6.23 -18.49
C HIS A 26 0.13 5.41 -19.52
N ASN A 27 1.16 6.00 -20.13
CA ASN A 27 2.03 5.34 -21.10
C ASN A 27 3.10 4.43 -20.48
N ARG A 28 3.19 4.34 -19.14
CA ARG A 28 4.18 3.47 -18.50
C ARG A 28 3.75 2.01 -18.61
N PRO A 29 4.53 1.11 -19.21
CA PRO A 29 4.15 -0.29 -19.29
C PRO A 29 3.99 -0.90 -17.89
N THR A 30 2.94 -1.69 -17.68
CA THR A 30 2.64 -2.38 -16.42
C THR A 30 2.02 -3.73 -16.69
N THR A 31 2.33 -4.72 -15.86
CA THR A 31 1.61 -6.00 -15.82
C THR A 31 0.67 -5.95 -14.62
N ALA A 32 -0.62 -6.22 -14.84
CA ALA A 32 -1.62 -6.28 -13.79
C ALA A 32 -1.36 -7.46 -12.83
N LEU A 33 -2.07 -7.44 -11.70
CA LEU A 33 -2.05 -8.45 -10.66
C LEU A 33 -2.03 -9.87 -11.23
N SER A 34 -0.97 -10.61 -10.95
CA SER A 34 -0.81 -11.99 -11.38
C SER A 34 0.20 -12.69 -10.48
N TRP A 35 0.15 -14.02 -10.46
CA TRP A 35 1.29 -14.81 -10.02
C TRP A 35 2.43 -14.62 -11.02
N TRP A 36 3.63 -14.38 -10.50
CA TRP A 36 4.84 -14.26 -11.31
C TRP A 36 5.24 -15.64 -11.85
N GLU A 37 6.25 -15.70 -12.72
CA GLU A 37 6.60 -16.92 -13.48
C GLU A 37 6.92 -18.12 -12.60
N ASP A 38 7.48 -17.91 -11.40
CA ASP A 38 7.78 -18.96 -10.43
C ASP A 38 6.56 -19.40 -9.59
N GLY A 39 5.46 -18.65 -9.62
CA GLY A 39 4.26 -18.91 -8.83
C GLY A 39 4.40 -18.58 -7.34
N GLU A 40 5.51 -17.97 -6.92
CA GLU A 40 5.80 -17.71 -5.51
C GLU A 40 5.43 -16.28 -5.09
N ILE A 41 5.49 -15.34 -6.04
CA ILE A 41 5.15 -13.94 -5.82
C ILE A 41 3.86 -13.59 -6.57
N VAL A 42 2.94 -12.91 -5.91
CA VAL A 42 1.75 -12.33 -6.51
C VAL A 42 1.77 -10.81 -6.37
N GLY A 43 1.54 -10.10 -7.46
CA GLY A 43 1.52 -8.64 -7.48
C GLY A 43 1.62 -8.07 -8.88
N GLY A 44 1.30 -6.79 -9.03
CA GLY A 44 1.51 -6.08 -10.30
C GLY A 44 2.99 -5.73 -10.51
N ARG A 45 3.41 -5.56 -11.77
CA ARG A 45 4.81 -5.29 -12.13
C ARG A 45 4.95 -4.03 -12.98
N ASP A 46 6.00 -3.28 -12.71
CA ASP A 46 6.44 -2.17 -13.54
C ASP A 46 7.19 -2.70 -14.75
N GLY A 47 6.65 -2.50 -15.96
CA GLY A 47 7.26 -3.00 -17.19
C GLY A 47 8.46 -2.20 -17.67
N ARG A 48 8.82 -1.08 -17.02
CA ARG A 48 9.98 -0.25 -17.39
C ARG A 48 11.17 -0.49 -16.46
N ALA A 49 10.95 -0.44 -15.15
CA ALA A 49 11.97 -0.59 -14.12
C ALA A 49 12.04 -2.02 -13.55
N GLY A 50 11.09 -2.90 -13.88
CA GLY A 50 11.07 -4.30 -13.43
C GLY A 50 10.58 -4.53 -12.00
N GLY A 51 10.39 -3.46 -11.22
CA GLY A 51 9.93 -3.52 -9.82
C GLY A 51 8.42 -3.73 -9.65
N THR A 52 7.94 -3.53 -8.42
CA THR A 52 6.52 -3.64 -8.05
C THR A 52 6.12 -2.51 -7.10
N TRP A 53 4.82 -2.16 -7.08
CA TRP A 53 4.25 -1.27 -6.07
C TRP A 53 3.67 -2.02 -4.87
N LEU A 54 3.33 -3.28 -5.07
CA LEU A 54 2.74 -4.16 -4.07
C LEU A 54 2.90 -5.60 -4.55
N ALA A 55 3.50 -6.42 -3.69
CA ALA A 55 3.59 -7.85 -3.92
C ALA A 55 3.53 -8.59 -2.58
N CYS A 56 3.05 -9.83 -2.65
CA CYS A 56 3.06 -10.75 -1.52
C CYS A 56 3.58 -12.11 -2.01
N THR A 57 4.31 -12.80 -1.14
CA THR A 57 4.66 -14.20 -1.37
C THR A 57 3.47 -15.10 -1.03
N LYS A 58 3.40 -16.26 -1.67
CA LYS A 58 2.38 -17.28 -1.39
C LYS A 58 2.29 -17.68 0.09
N ASP A 59 3.44 -17.79 0.74
CA ASP A 59 3.55 -18.18 2.16
C ASP A 59 3.52 -16.98 3.12
N GLY A 60 3.31 -15.75 2.64
CA GLY A 60 3.25 -14.56 3.49
C GLY A 60 4.54 -14.17 4.20
N LYS A 61 5.68 -14.78 3.85
CA LYS A 61 7.01 -14.54 4.41
C LYS A 61 8.07 -14.72 3.32
N SER A 62 9.25 -14.15 3.56
CA SER A 62 10.42 -14.32 2.69
C SER A 62 11.50 -15.17 3.38
N GLN A 63 12.62 -15.40 2.69
CA GLN A 63 13.80 -16.07 3.28
C GLN A 63 14.45 -15.23 4.39
N LYS A 64 14.29 -13.90 4.35
CA LYS A 64 14.76 -12.97 5.37
C LYS A 64 13.59 -12.47 6.19
N SER A 65 13.81 -12.30 7.48
CA SER A 65 12.89 -11.53 8.32
C SER A 65 12.84 -10.07 7.83
N PRO A 66 11.76 -9.32 8.13
CA PRO A 66 11.68 -7.91 7.82
C PRO A 66 12.90 -7.12 8.31
N LYS A 67 13.43 -7.48 9.50
CA LYS A 67 14.58 -6.81 10.11
C LYS A 67 15.87 -7.07 9.34
N GLU A 68 16.18 -8.32 9.02
CA GLU A 68 17.38 -8.66 8.25
C GLU A 68 17.38 -7.97 6.88
N PHE A 69 16.23 -7.98 6.19
CA PHE A 69 16.09 -7.27 4.92
C PHE A 69 16.28 -5.75 5.08
N ALA A 70 15.71 -5.16 6.12
CA ALA A 70 15.81 -3.72 6.37
C ALA A 70 17.25 -3.27 6.66
N GLU A 71 17.98 -4.03 7.49
CA GLU A 71 19.37 -3.72 7.84
C GLU A 71 20.30 -3.77 6.62
N GLU A 72 20.09 -4.73 5.71
CA GLU A 72 20.81 -4.78 4.44
C GLU A 72 20.44 -3.63 3.50
N LEU A 73 19.15 -3.36 3.31
CA LEU A 73 18.68 -2.30 2.42
C LEU A 73 19.22 -0.92 2.87
N VAL A 74 19.31 -0.67 4.17
CA VAL A 74 19.86 0.58 4.70
C VAL A 74 21.33 0.77 4.33
N ALA A 75 22.11 -0.30 4.22
CA ALA A 75 23.53 -0.23 3.86
C ALA A 75 23.77 0.22 2.40
N GLU A 76 22.76 0.10 1.53
CA GLU A 76 22.81 0.50 0.11
C GLU A 76 21.70 1.51 -0.26
N ALA A 77 21.06 2.13 0.72
CA ALA A 77 19.92 3.04 0.51
C ALA A 77 20.26 4.29 -0.33
N ASP A 78 21.55 4.65 -0.39
CA ASP A 78 22.09 5.75 -1.20
C ASP A 78 22.13 5.44 -2.71
N GLN A 79 22.09 4.15 -3.08
CA GLN A 79 22.00 3.70 -4.47
C GLN A 79 20.59 3.84 -5.05
N TYR A 80 19.59 4.11 -4.21
CA TYR A 80 18.20 4.24 -4.60
C TYR A 80 17.73 5.70 -4.61
N ASN A 81 16.73 5.98 -5.46
CA ASN A 81 15.95 7.21 -5.34
C ASN A 81 15.26 7.27 -3.98
N GLY A 82 14.83 8.46 -3.57
CA GLY A 82 14.08 8.61 -2.33
C GLY A 82 12.81 7.75 -2.32
N PHE A 83 12.65 6.87 -1.33
CA PHE A 83 11.57 5.88 -1.22
C PHE A 83 10.92 5.84 0.16
N ASN A 84 9.71 5.27 0.17
CA ASN A 84 9.03 4.75 1.35
C ASN A 84 8.71 3.29 1.08
N LEU A 85 9.08 2.40 2.00
CA LEU A 85 8.89 0.96 1.83
C LEU A 85 8.30 0.37 3.10
N ILE A 86 7.26 -0.44 2.95
CA ILE A 86 6.73 -1.30 3.99
C ILE A 86 7.11 -2.73 3.64
N VAL A 87 7.74 -3.43 4.59
CA VAL A 87 7.99 -4.86 4.52
C VAL A 87 7.32 -5.54 5.70
N ALA A 88 6.62 -6.64 5.43
CA ALA A 88 5.88 -7.36 6.46
C ALA A 88 6.07 -8.87 6.31
N ASP A 89 6.18 -9.54 7.46
CA ASP A 89 5.99 -10.98 7.59
C ASP A 89 4.61 -11.21 8.22
N LEU A 90 3.73 -11.82 7.43
CA LEU A 90 2.33 -12.07 7.78
C LEU A 90 2.16 -13.33 8.67
N CYS A 91 3.19 -14.18 8.72
CA CYS A 91 3.26 -15.31 9.65
C CYS A 91 3.60 -14.81 11.05
N SER A 92 4.69 -14.05 11.22
CA SER A 92 5.13 -13.51 12.52
C SER A 92 4.34 -12.28 12.98
N MET A 93 3.60 -11.63 12.07
CA MET A 93 2.94 -10.35 12.28
C MET A 93 3.93 -9.25 12.71
N THR A 94 5.04 -9.17 11.97
CA THR A 94 6.06 -8.13 12.08
C THR A 94 6.03 -7.27 10.83
N MET A 95 6.02 -5.95 10.98
CA MET A 95 6.03 -5.01 9.87
C MET A 95 7.02 -3.89 10.17
N LEU A 96 7.89 -3.59 9.21
CA LEU A 96 8.83 -2.48 9.28
C LEU A 96 8.54 -1.48 8.18
N TYR A 97 8.66 -0.21 8.53
CA TYR A 97 8.71 0.93 7.64
C TYR A 97 10.16 1.37 7.45
N ILE A 98 10.58 1.49 6.19
CA ILE A 98 11.93 1.86 5.80
C ILE A 98 11.83 3.05 4.86
N THR A 99 12.62 4.09 5.10
CA THR A 99 12.70 5.25 4.23
C THR A 99 14.08 5.88 4.24
N ASN A 100 14.51 6.44 3.10
CA ASN A 100 15.65 7.34 2.97
C ASN A 100 15.20 8.79 2.71
N ARG A 101 13.99 9.16 3.18
CA ARG A 101 13.42 10.51 3.07
C ARG A 101 13.14 11.16 4.45
N PRO A 102 13.30 12.50 4.56
CA PRO A 102 14.00 13.37 3.61
C PRO A 102 15.49 13.02 3.57
N LYS A 103 16.17 13.40 2.48
CA LYS A 103 17.58 12.99 2.26
C LYS A 103 18.53 13.40 3.39
N ASP A 104 18.21 14.49 4.09
CA ASP A 104 19.05 15.06 5.15
C ASP A 104 19.05 14.22 6.44
N ASP A 105 18.03 13.39 6.65
CA ASP A 105 17.88 12.56 7.86
C ASP A 105 18.57 11.18 7.73
N GLY A 106 19.06 10.84 6.53
CA GLY A 106 19.57 9.51 6.21
C GLY A 106 18.48 8.43 6.18
N PRO A 107 18.86 7.17 5.90
CA PRO A 107 17.95 6.03 5.95
C PRO A 107 17.52 5.69 7.38
N SER A 108 16.26 5.31 7.56
CA SER A 108 15.66 4.95 8.85
C SER A 108 14.81 3.69 8.75
N ILE A 109 14.74 2.95 9.86
CA ILE A 109 13.94 1.74 10.04
C ILE A 109 13.09 1.93 11.29
N THR A 110 11.77 1.73 11.15
CA THR A 110 10.82 1.85 12.25
C THR A 110 9.87 0.66 12.24
N GLU A 111 9.67 0.02 13.40
CA GLU A 111 8.61 -0.99 13.53
C GLU A 111 7.23 -0.32 13.50
N VAL A 112 6.34 -0.85 12.66
CA VAL A 112 4.97 -0.32 12.54
C VAL A 112 4.13 -0.81 13.71
N ALA A 113 3.71 0.13 14.54
CA ALA A 113 2.83 -0.15 15.67
C ALA A 113 1.46 -0.66 15.21
N PRO A 114 0.72 -1.40 16.06
CA PRO A 114 -0.69 -1.69 15.78
C PRO A 114 -1.52 -0.41 15.63
N GLY A 115 -2.42 -0.37 14.66
CA GLY A 115 -3.29 0.77 14.41
C GLY A 115 -3.65 0.96 12.94
N ILE A 116 -4.27 2.10 12.64
CA ILE A 116 -4.51 2.58 11.28
C ILE A 116 -3.33 3.47 10.88
N HIS A 117 -2.84 3.29 9.66
CA HIS A 117 -1.72 4.04 9.12
C HIS A 117 -2.02 4.51 7.71
N VAL A 118 -1.50 5.69 7.35
CA VAL A 118 -1.55 6.22 5.99
C VAL A 118 -0.15 6.53 5.50
N LEU A 119 0.18 6.03 4.32
CA LEU A 119 1.46 6.26 3.66
C LEU A 119 1.24 6.95 2.32
N SER A 120 1.86 8.11 2.14
CA SER A 120 1.90 8.84 0.87
C SER A 120 3.37 8.98 0.41
N ASN A 121 3.71 10.07 -0.28
CA ASN A 121 5.08 10.40 -0.64
C ASN A 121 5.91 11.01 0.52
N ALA A 122 5.26 11.27 1.66
CA ALA A 122 5.86 11.75 2.90
C ALA A 122 6.31 10.59 3.80
N LYS A 123 6.77 10.91 5.03
CA LYS A 123 6.93 9.89 6.07
C LYS A 123 5.58 9.25 6.43
N LEU A 124 5.61 8.02 6.92
CA LEU A 124 4.42 7.32 7.43
C LEU A 124 3.64 8.21 8.42
N ASP A 125 2.31 8.27 8.26
CA ASP A 125 1.38 9.07 9.07
C ASP A 125 1.61 10.59 9.08
N THR A 126 2.35 11.12 8.11
CA THR A 126 2.44 12.59 7.95
C THR A 126 1.03 13.16 7.71
N PRO A 127 0.62 14.21 8.46
CA PRO A 127 -0.78 14.65 8.51
C PRO A 127 -1.15 15.59 7.35
N TRP A 128 -0.96 15.15 6.12
CA TRP A 128 -1.43 15.91 4.95
C TRP A 128 -2.94 15.85 4.80
N PRO A 129 -3.60 16.88 4.26
CA PRO A 129 -5.06 16.94 4.18
C PRO A 129 -5.66 15.69 3.52
N LYS A 130 -5.14 15.27 2.35
CA LYS A 130 -5.61 14.04 1.69
C LYS A 130 -5.39 12.76 2.48
N ALA A 131 -4.29 12.69 3.25
CA ALA A 131 -3.98 11.54 4.08
C ALA A 131 -4.94 11.47 5.29
N GLN A 132 -5.26 12.62 5.88
CA GLN A 132 -6.22 12.73 6.98
C GLN A 132 -7.65 12.40 6.51
N ARG A 133 -8.07 12.90 5.33
CA ARG A 133 -9.35 12.53 4.72
C ARG A 133 -9.47 11.02 4.50
N LEU A 134 -8.44 10.39 3.93
CA LEU A 134 -8.42 8.94 3.71
C LEU A 134 -8.45 8.18 5.04
N ARG A 135 -7.66 8.60 6.03
CA ARG A 135 -7.63 7.99 7.38
C ARG A 135 -9.01 7.99 8.01
N GLN A 136 -9.68 9.15 8.05
CA GLN A 136 -10.98 9.31 8.67
C GLN A 136 -12.04 8.46 7.95
N SER A 137 -12.07 8.50 6.62
CA SER A 137 -13.03 7.73 5.82
C SER A 137 -12.84 6.21 5.99
N PHE A 138 -11.59 5.77 6.10
CA PHE A 138 -11.25 4.37 6.34
C PHE A 138 -11.65 3.93 7.75
N GLU A 139 -11.37 4.75 8.77
CA GLU A 139 -11.78 4.50 10.15
C GLU A 139 -13.31 4.38 10.28
N ASP A 140 -14.06 5.28 9.64
CA ASP A 140 -15.52 5.24 9.63
C ASP A 140 -16.08 3.95 9.01
N VAL A 141 -15.43 3.42 7.97
CA VAL A 141 -15.85 2.16 7.34
C VAL A 141 -15.53 0.97 8.24
N VAL A 142 -14.31 0.91 8.79
CA VAL A 142 -13.89 -0.16 9.69
C VAL A 142 -14.78 -0.22 10.93
N GLN A 143 -15.10 0.93 11.53
CA GLN A 143 -15.99 1.01 12.70
C GLN A 143 -17.44 0.60 12.39
N LYS A 144 -17.93 0.83 11.17
CA LYS A 144 -19.27 0.38 10.76
C LYS A 144 -19.32 -1.13 10.48
N CYS A 145 -18.19 -1.71 10.08
CA CYS A 145 -18.08 -3.11 9.70
C CYS A 145 -17.53 -4.00 10.82
N CYS A 146 -17.49 -3.56 12.09
CA CYS A 146 -16.86 -4.21 13.26
C CYS A 146 -16.61 -5.73 13.11
N ASP A 147 -17.68 -6.51 12.92
CA ASP A 147 -17.64 -7.98 12.82
C ASP A 147 -18.22 -8.52 11.49
N ALA A 148 -18.45 -7.64 10.51
CA ALA A 148 -18.92 -8.03 9.18
C ALA A 148 -17.75 -8.16 8.20
N GLU A 149 -17.90 -9.05 7.22
CA GLU A 149 -16.93 -9.08 6.12
C GLU A 149 -17.05 -7.82 5.27
N ILE A 150 -15.90 -7.23 4.94
CA ILE A 150 -15.77 -6.06 4.08
C ILE A 150 -15.62 -6.53 2.64
N SER A 151 -16.46 -6.01 1.74
CA SER A 151 -16.27 -6.18 0.29
C SER A 151 -15.08 -5.33 -0.17
N MET A 152 -14.07 -5.98 -0.77
CA MET A 152 -12.86 -5.29 -1.26
C MET A 152 -13.18 -4.35 -2.42
N GLU A 153 -14.12 -4.72 -3.29
CA GLU A 153 -14.59 -3.90 -4.40
C GLU A 153 -15.28 -2.63 -3.86
N GLU A 154 -16.24 -2.78 -2.95
CA GLU A 154 -16.99 -1.62 -2.43
C GLU A 154 -16.12 -0.68 -1.61
N ILE A 155 -15.22 -1.20 -0.77
CA ILE A 155 -14.34 -0.35 0.05
C ILE A 155 -13.30 0.38 -0.79
N THR A 156 -12.75 -0.26 -1.83
CA THR A 156 -11.80 0.39 -2.74
C THR A 156 -12.50 1.46 -3.57
N GLU A 157 -13.66 1.15 -4.16
CA GLU A 157 -14.44 2.13 -4.91
C GLU A 157 -14.78 3.33 -4.02
N LYS A 158 -15.29 3.08 -2.81
CA LYS A 158 -15.71 4.16 -1.90
C LYS A 158 -14.55 5.04 -1.42
N LEU A 159 -13.41 4.46 -1.07
CA LEU A 159 -12.34 5.19 -0.38
C LEU A 159 -11.22 5.66 -1.31
N MET A 160 -10.99 4.94 -2.40
CA MET A 160 -9.81 5.15 -3.25
C MET A 160 -10.14 5.86 -4.57
N THR A 161 -11.40 6.22 -4.82
CA THR A 161 -11.83 7.01 -6.00
C THR A 161 -12.14 8.48 -5.69
N ASP A 162 -11.82 8.96 -4.49
CA ASP A 162 -12.04 10.35 -4.10
C ASP A 162 -11.16 11.34 -4.89
N THR A 163 -11.82 12.18 -5.69
CA THR A 163 -11.20 13.20 -6.56
C THR A 163 -11.06 14.57 -5.89
N THR A 164 -11.48 14.71 -4.62
CA THR A 164 -11.44 15.96 -3.86
C THR A 164 -10.00 16.48 -3.74
N LYS A 165 -9.76 17.69 -4.24
CA LYS A 165 -8.48 18.41 -4.12
C LYS A 165 -8.35 19.07 -2.74
N ASP A 166 -7.15 19.53 -2.44
CA ASP A 166 -6.88 20.26 -1.20
C ASP A 166 -7.12 21.74 -1.50
N ASP A 167 -7.90 22.44 -0.66
CA ASP A 167 -8.34 23.80 -0.94
C ASP A 167 -7.24 24.86 -0.72
N ASP A 168 -6.26 24.57 0.16
CA ASP A 168 -5.20 25.50 0.53
C ASP A 168 -3.84 25.02 0.01
N GLU A 169 -3.24 25.79 -0.92
CA GLU A 169 -1.89 25.53 -1.44
C GLU A 169 -0.82 25.59 -0.34
N GLN A 170 -1.06 26.25 0.79
CA GLN A 170 -0.12 26.32 1.91
C GLN A 170 -0.05 25.01 2.70
N GLU A 171 -1.12 24.22 2.69
CA GLU A 171 -1.19 22.91 3.35
C GLU A 171 -0.57 21.78 2.52
N LEU A 172 -0.12 22.10 1.30
CA LEU A 172 0.55 21.15 0.43
C LEU A 172 1.93 20.75 0.96
N PRO A 173 2.49 19.62 0.49
CA PRO A 173 3.75 19.08 0.97
C PRO A 173 5.01 19.93 0.73
N HIS A 174 4.99 20.84 -0.23
CA HIS A 174 6.14 21.62 -0.72
C HIS A 174 7.33 20.75 -1.15
N ILE A 175 7.06 19.55 -1.69
CA ILE A 175 8.04 18.62 -2.27
C ILE A 175 8.23 18.89 -3.78
N TYR A 176 7.17 19.26 -4.48
CA TYR A 176 7.14 19.64 -5.89
C TYR A 176 6.63 21.07 -6.05
N PRO A 177 6.73 21.68 -7.26
CA PRO A 177 6.12 22.98 -7.50
C PRO A 177 4.62 22.98 -7.17
N PRO A 178 4.07 24.03 -6.51
CA PRO A 178 2.70 24.04 -5.98
C PRO A 178 1.62 23.64 -6.99
N ALA A 179 1.70 24.15 -8.23
CA ALA A 179 0.76 23.79 -9.29
C ALA A 179 0.74 22.29 -9.60
N PHE A 180 1.89 21.61 -9.50
CA PHE A 180 1.97 20.15 -9.67
C PHE A 180 1.45 19.42 -8.43
N GLU A 181 1.76 19.89 -7.22
CA GLU A 181 1.25 19.27 -5.99
C GLU A 181 -0.27 19.35 -5.88
N TYR A 182 -0.86 20.47 -6.24
CA TYR A 182 -2.31 20.65 -6.30
C TYR A 182 -2.96 19.63 -7.25
N LEU A 183 -2.35 19.38 -8.43
CA LEU A 183 -2.84 18.32 -9.33
C LEU A 183 -2.78 16.93 -8.69
N LEU A 184 -1.89 16.69 -7.73
CA LEU A 184 -1.67 15.40 -7.07
C LEU A 184 -2.31 15.31 -5.67
N SER A 185 -3.10 16.29 -5.27
CA SER A 185 -3.64 16.40 -3.91
C SER A 185 -4.91 15.56 -3.68
N ALA A 186 -5.48 14.97 -4.73
CA ALA A 186 -6.56 13.99 -4.60
C ALA A 186 -6.04 12.60 -4.16
N ILE A 187 -6.95 11.75 -3.66
CA ILE A 187 -6.68 10.34 -3.43
C ILE A 187 -6.66 9.59 -4.77
N PHE A 188 -7.65 9.85 -5.62
CA PHE A 188 -7.69 9.43 -7.01
C PHE A 188 -7.19 10.57 -7.90
N VAL A 189 -6.02 10.38 -8.49
CA VAL A 189 -5.35 11.43 -9.26
C VAL A 189 -5.71 11.31 -10.73
N GLU A 190 -6.10 12.43 -11.32
CA GLU A 190 -6.19 12.62 -12.76
C GLU A 190 -5.57 13.98 -13.11
N ALA A 191 -4.56 13.95 -13.98
CA ALA A 191 -3.84 15.15 -14.40
C ALA A 191 -3.35 15.04 -15.84
N ASP A 192 -3.65 16.06 -16.64
CA ASP A 192 -3.00 16.28 -17.92
C ASP A 192 -1.73 17.11 -17.70
N THR A 193 -0.58 16.53 -18.05
CA THR A 193 0.73 17.20 -17.93
C THR A 193 1.33 17.41 -19.33
N PRO A 194 2.30 18.33 -19.48
CA PRO A 194 3.04 18.46 -20.75
C PRO A 194 3.72 17.18 -21.23
N SER A 195 3.99 16.23 -20.32
CA SER A 195 4.60 14.93 -20.62
C SER A 195 3.58 13.80 -20.89
N GLY A 196 2.28 14.12 -20.86
CA GLY A 196 1.16 13.20 -21.04
C GLY A 196 0.28 13.04 -19.81
N ARG A 197 -0.69 12.13 -19.91
CA ARG A 197 -1.64 11.81 -18.83
C ARG A 197 -0.93 11.12 -17.66
N TYR A 198 -1.09 11.67 -16.47
CA TYR A 198 -0.63 11.12 -15.20
C TYR A 198 -1.83 10.93 -14.28
N GLY A 199 -1.91 9.80 -13.59
CA GLY A 199 -3.03 9.55 -12.70
C GLY A 199 -2.99 8.20 -12.00
N THR A 200 -4.02 7.90 -11.23
CA THR A 200 -4.22 6.60 -10.61
C THR A 200 -4.45 5.55 -11.70
N ARG A 201 -3.61 4.50 -11.67
CA ARG A 201 -3.61 3.43 -12.69
C ARG A 201 -3.86 2.05 -12.11
N SER A 202 -3.69 1.89 -10.81
CA SER A 202 -4.08 0.69 -10.08
C SER A 202 -4.61 1.09 -8.71
N ILE A 203 -5.71 0.46 -8.33
CA ILE A 203 -6.29 0.46 -7.01
C ILE A 203 -6.18 -0.98 -6.51
N SER A 204 -5.30 -1.21 -5.54
CA SER A 204 -5.04 -2.53 -4.96
C SER A 204 -5.63 -2.61 -3.56
N ALA A 205 -6.15 -3.78 -3.19
CA ALA A 205 -6.50 -4.13 -1.82
C ALA A 205 -5.92 -5.49 -1.42
N VAL A 206 -5.44 -5.58 -0.18
CA VAL A 206 -4.97 -6.83 0.44
C VAL A 206 -5.74 -7.02 1.72
N ALA A 207 -6.42 -8.14 1.86
CA ALA A 207 -7.04 -8.55 3.11
C ALA A 207 -6.45 -9.87 3.58
N LEU A 208 -5.86 -9.88 4.77
CA LEU A 208 -5.50 -11.09 5.50
C LEU A 208 -6.52 -11.26 6.63
N LYS A 209 -7.25 -12.38 6.62
CA LYS A 209 -8.18 -12.76 7.70
C LYS A 209 -7.44 -13.53 8.81
N THR A 210 -7.99 -13.54 10.02
CA THR A 210 -7.49 -14.36 11.13
C THR A 210 -7.44 -15.86 10.81
N SER A 211 -8.28 -16.33 9.88
CA SER A 211 -8.27 -17.70 9.36
C SER A 211 -7.04 -18.05 8.51
N GLY A 212 -6.22 -17.07 8.12
CA GLY A 212 -5.12 -17.24 7.16
C GLY A 212 -5.53 -17.06 5.70
N ALA A 213 -6.83 -16.85 5.42
CA ALA A 213 -7.29 -16.51 4.08
C ALA A 213 -6.75 -15.14 3.65
N VAL A 214 -6.20 -15.08 2.45
CA VAL A 214 -5.72 -13.85 1.81
C VAL A 214 -6.54 -13.57 0.56
N SER A 215 -6.96 -12.32 0.40
CA SER A 215 -7.56 -11.81 -0.82
C SER A 215 -6.76 -10.62 -1.34
N LEU A 216 -6.25 -10.72 -2.56
CA LEU A 216 -5.67 -9.61 -3.32
C LEU A 216 -6.66 -9.21 -4.40
N TYR A 217 -7.22 -8.01 -4.28
CA TYR A 217 -8.06 -7.39 -5.28
C TYR A 217 -7.27 -6.29 -5.98
N GLU A 218 -7.38 -6.19 -7.29
CA GLU A 218 -6.86 -5.05 -8.05
C GLU A 218 -7.84 -4.62 -9.13
N ARG A 219 -8.09 -3.32 -9.19
CA ARG A 219 -8.67 -2.63 -10.34
C ARG A 219 -7.55 -1.84 -11.03
N SER A 220 -7.20 -2.19 -12.27
CA SER A 220 -6.08 -1.60 -13.01
C SER A 220 -6.48 -1.08 -14.38
N LEU A 221 -5.81 -0.03 -14.84
CA LEU A 221 -6.08 0.63 -16.12
C LEU A 221 -5.22 0.01 -17.23
N GLU A 222 -5.86 -0.71 -18.14
CA GLU A 222 -5.26 -1.34 -19.32
C GLU A 222 -5.92 -0.80 -20.59
N ASP A 223 -5.14 -0.21 -21.50
CA ASP A 223 -5.66 0.38 -22.76
C ASP A 223 -6.82 1.37 -22.56
N ASN A 224 -6.76 2.15 -21.48
CA ASN A 224 -7.82 3.07 -21.01
C ASN A 224 -9.13 2.41 -20.57
N VAL A 225 -9.12 1.10 -20.34
CA VAL A 225 -10.24 0.34 -19.78
C VAL A 225 -9.84 -0.17 -18.39
N TRP A 226 -10.70 0.07 -17.41
CA TRP A 226 -10.51 -0.50 -16.08
C TRP A 226 -10.84 -1.99 -16.11
N LYS A 227 -9.89 -2.81 -15.67
CA LYS A 227 -10.06 -4.26 -15.50
C LYS A 227 -9.90 -4.60 -14.04
N GLU A 228 -10.66 -5.59 -13.60
CA GLU A 228 -10.68 -6.05 -12.22
C GLU A 228 -10.21 -7.48 -12.12
N LYS A 229 -9.51 -7.78 -11.04
CA LYS A 229 -9.02 -9.11 -10.76
C LYS A 229 -8.90 -9.35 -9.27
N THR A 230 -9.32 -10.54 -8.85
CA THR A 230 -9.15 -11.02 -7.49
C THR A 230 -8.37 -12.33 -7.49
N ILE A 231 -7.33 -12.41 -6.65
CA ILE A 231 -6.58 -13.63 -6.38
C ILE A 231 -6.77 -13.96 -4.90
N ASN A 232 -7.25 -15.17 -4.63
CA ASN A 232 -7.42 -15.68 -3.27
C ASN A 232 -6.46 -16.84 -3.03
N TYR A 233 -5.83 -16.86 -1.87
CA TYR A 233 -4.98 -17.96 -1.42
C TYR A 233 -4.96 -18.02 0.11
N TYR A 234 -4.19 -18.95 0.68
CA TYR A 234 -4.09 -19.14 2.12
C TYR A 234 -2.63 -19.10 2.56
N ILE A 235 -2.38 -18.45 3.69
CA ILE A 235 -1.12 -18.51 4.41
C ILE A 235 -1.31 -19.45 5.60
N GLU A 236 -0.53 -20.53 5.65
CA GLU A 236 -0.51 -21.41 6.81
C GLU A 236 0.11 -20.68 8.00
N ARG A 237 -0.68 -20.50 9.06
CA ARG A 237 -0.19 -19.95 10.33
C ARG A 237 0.13 -21.11 11.26
N GLU A 238 1.34 -21.12 11.81
CA GLU A 238 1.65 -22.04 12.90
C GLU A 238 0.60 -21.86 14.00
N ARG A 239 -0.19 -22.90 14.28
CA ARG A 239 -1.08 -22.90 15.44
C ARG A 239 -0.18 -22.74 16.66
N ARG A 240 -0.20 -21.56 17.30
CA ARG A 240 0.35 -21.41 18.66
C ARG A 240 -0.25 -22.55 19.48
N GLY A 241 0.60 -23.50 19.87
CA GLY A 241 0.17 -24.68 20.59
C GLY A 241 -0.68 -24.25 21.78
N ARG A 242 -1.88 -24.82 21.90
CA ARG A 242 -2.54 -24.87 23.21
C ARG A 242 -1.55 -25.61 24.10
N SER A 243 -0.88 -24.87 24.98
CA SER A 243 -0.31 -25.45 26.18
C SER A 243 -1.48 -26.05 26.94
N LEU A 244 -1.73 -27.34 26.72
CA LEU A 244 -2.44 -28.17 27.68
C LEU A 244 -1.54 -28.18 28.91
N VAL A 245 -1.88 -27.34 29.87
CA VAL A 245 -1.45 -27.54 31.24
C VAL A 245 -2.65 -28.18 31.91
N ASP A 246 -2.48 -29.47 32.22
CA ASP A 246 -3.35 -30.27 33.07
C ASP A 246 -3.55 -29.64 34.46
#